data_AF-A0A9D5Q2N0-F1
#
_entry.id   AF-A0A9D5Q2N0-F1
#
_cell.length_a   1.000
_cell.length_b   1.000
_cell.length_c   1.000
_cell.angle_alpha   90.00
_cell.angle_beta   90.00
_cell.angle_gamma   90.00
#
_symmetry.space_group_name_H-M   'P 1'
#
loop_
_entity.id
_entity.type
_entity.pdbx_description
1 polymer ?
#
loop_
_entity_poly.entity_id
_entity_poly.type
_entity_poly.pdbx_seq_one_letter_code
_entity_poly.pdbx_strand_id
1 'polypeptide(L)' 'MAKKYLLFVLLFILLVFIFQNRWVAEIRFIFWSFEASLALIIFAALLAGVLLGGIGVILYQNRDKS' A
#
# COMPACT_ATOMS: atom_id res chain seq x y z
N MET A 1 -28.62 18.63 -8.55
CA MET A 1 -28.75 17.18 -8.25
C MET A 1 -27.37 16.53 -8.20
N ALA A 2 -26.61 16.45 -9.31
CA ALA A 2 -25.27 15.83 -9.38
C ALA A 2 -24.28 16.26 -8.28
N LYS A 3 -24.20 17.56 -7.95
CA LYS A 3 -23.31 18.08 -6.89
C LYS A 3 -23.63 17.50 -5.50
N LYS A 4 -24.90 17.22 -5.19
CA LYS A 4 -25.31 16.61 -3.92
C LYS A 4 -24.89 15.13 -3.88
N TYR A 5 -25.07 14.40 -4.98
CA TYR A 5 -24.60 13.02 -5.09
C TYR A 5 -23.09 12.91 -4.99
N LEU A 6 -22.34 13.80 -5.66
CA LEU A 6 -20.89 13.87 -5.55
C LEU A 6 -20.44 14.10 -4.09
N LEU A 7 -21.11 15.01 -3.37
CA LEU A 7 -20.85 15.24 -1.96
C LEU A 7 -21.08 13.99 -1.11
N PHE A 8 -22.19 13.28 -1.32
CA PHE A 8 -22.48 12.03 -0.61
C PHE A 8 -21.44 10.94 -0.91
N VAL A 9 -21.01 10.81 -2.17
CA VAL A 9 -19.96 9.86 -2.56
C VAL A 9 -18.63 10.21 -1.89
N LEU A 10 -18.24 11.49 -1.88
CA LEU A 10 -17.01 11.92 -1.19
C LEU A 10 -17.07 11.65 0.31
N LEU A 11 -18.20 11.96 0.96
CA LEU A 11 -18.38 11.68 2.39
C LEU A 11 -18.33 10.18 2.68
N PHE A 12 -18.94 9.36 1.83
CA PHE A 12 -18.87 7.91 1.96
C PHE A 12 -17.43 7.38 1.83
N ILE A 13 -16.70 7.81 0.80
CA ILE A 13 -15.29 7.44 0.61
C ILE A 13 -14.45 7.88 1.81
N LEU A 14 -14.66 9.10 2.31
CA LEU A 14 -13.95 9.62 3.48
C LEU A 14 -14.23 8.78 4.73
N LEU A 15 -15.49 8.41 4.98
CA LEU A 15 -15.87 7.57 6.12
C LEU A 15 -15.25 6.19 6.03
N VAL A 16 -15.27 5.58 4.84
CA VAL A 16 -14.61 4.28 4.59
C VAL A 16 -13.11 4.40 4.82
N PHE A 17 -12.47 5.47 4.32
CA PHE A 17 -11.05 5.73 4.52
C PHE A 17 -10.70 5.86 6.01
N ILE A 18 -11.45 6.66 6.77
CA ILE A 18 -11.26 6.80 8.22
C ILE A 18 -11.48 5.45 8.92
N PHE A 19 -12.52 4.71 8.56
CA PHE A 19 -12.82 3.42 9.19
C PHE A 19 -11.77 2.35 8.89
N GLN A 20 -11.16 2.37 7.71
CA GLN A 20 -10.05 1.45 7.38
C GLN A 20 -8.74 1.87 8.05
N ASN A 21 -8.51 3.17 8.23
CA ASN A 21 -7.27 3.69 8.82
C ASN A 21 -7.32 3.85 10.35
N ARG A 22 -8.49 3.72 11.00
CA ARG A 22 -8.62 3.73 12.48
C ARG A 22 -7.97 2.51 13.14
N TRP A 23 -7.87 1.40 12.42
CA TRP A 23 -7.22 0.19 12.89
C TRP A 23 -5.75 0.29 12.50
N VAL A 24 -4.92 0.61 13.48
CA VAL A 24 -3.47 0.53 13.33
C VAL A 24 -3.13 -0.95 13.30
N ALA A 25 -2.51 -1.40 12.22
CA ALA A 25 -2.09 -2.79 12.08
C ALA A 25 -0.66 -2.91 12.62
N GLU A 26 -0.50 -3.76 13.63
CA GLU A 26 0.79 -4.16 14.14
C GLU A 26 1.39 -5.21 13.21
N ILE A 27 2.56 -4.93 12.64
CA ILE A 27 3.37 -5.92 11.93
C ILE A 27 4.51 -6.32 12.85
N ARG A 28 4.60 -7.63 13.07
CA ARG A 28 5.65 -8.25 13.88
C ARG A 28 6.55 -9.10 13.00
N PHE A 29 7.81 -8.71 12.93
CA PHE A 29 8.89 -9.50 12.35
C PHE A 29 9.64 -10.23 13.47
N ILE A 30 10.65 -11.01 13.08
CA ILE A 30 11.45 -11.85 13.99
C ILE A 30 12.13 -11.01 15.09
N PHE A 31 12.65 -9.83 14.77
CA PHE A 31 13.42 -8.98 15.70
C PHE A 31 12.82 -7.60 15.96
N TRP A 32 11.80 -7.19 15.20
CA TRP A 32 11.24 -5.85 15.26
C TRP A 32 9.73 -5.89 15.03
N SER A 33 9.02 -4.96 15.66
CA SER A 33 7.60 -4.76 15.48
C SER A 33 7.37 -3.29 15.20
N PHE A 34 6.42 -2.99 14.32
CA PHE A 34 5.99 -1.61 14.10
C PHE A 34 4.49 -1.56 13.83
N GLU A 35 3.94 -0.38 14.07
CA GLU A 35 2.54 -0.06 13.90
C GLU A 35 2.38 0.94 12.76
N ALA A 36 1.50 0.61 11.81
CA ALA A 36 1.20 1.50 10.69
C ALA A 36 -0.25 1.36 10.24
N SER A 37 -0.74 2.32 9.45
CA SER A 37 -2.06 2.18 8.85
C SER A 37 -2.06 1.06 7.80
N LEU A 38 -3.18 0.35 7.69
CA LEU A 38 -3.34 -0.73 6.71
C LEU A 38 -3.04 -0.26 5.27
N ALA A 39 -3.46 0.96 4.94
CA ALA A 39 -3.19 1.56 3.64
C ALA A 39 -1.68 1.68 3.39
N LEU A 40 -0.93 2.22 4.36
CA LEU A 40 0.51 2.38 4.25
C LEU A 40 1.21 1.02 4.08
N ILE A 41 0.77 0.01 4.83
CA ILE A 41 1.29 -1.36 4.73
C ILE A 41 1.08 -1.93 3.33
N ILE A 42 -0.13 -1.84 2.78
CA ILE A 42 -0.45 -2.38 1.45
C ILE A 42 0.37 -1.65 0.37
N PHE A 43 0.44 -0.32 0.43
CA PHE A 43 1.23 0.47 -0.51
C PHE A 43 2.74 0.15 -0.41
N ALA A 44 3.28 0.04 0.80
CA ALA A 44 4.68 -0.30 1.01
C ALA A 44 5.01 -1.71 0.52
N ALA A 45 4.14 -2.69 0.77
CA ALA A 45 4.31 -4.06 0.31
C ALA A 45 4.29 -4.14 -1.23
N LEU A 46 3.35 -3.45 -1.88
CA LEU A 46 3.28 -3.37 -3.34
C LEU A 46 4.55 -2.73 -3.92
N LEU A 47 4.97 -1.59 -3.36
CA LEU A 47 6.17 -0.88 -3.79
C LEU A 47 7.42 -1.74 -3.63
N ALA A 48 7.56 -2.42 -2.49
CA ALA A 48 8.67 -3.34 -2.25
C ALA A 48 8.70 -4.47 -3.29
N GLY A 49 7.55 -5.06 -3.62
CA GLY A 49 7.44 -6.08 -4.67
C GLY A 49 7.87 -5.58 -6.04
N VAL A 50 7.41 -4.38 -6.44
CA VAL A 50 7.80 -3.76 -7.72
C VAL A 50 9.30 -3.50 -7.78
N LEU A 51 9.89 -2.95 -6.71
CA LEU A 51 11.32 -2.65 -6.65
C LEU A 51 12.16 -3.93 -6.71
N LEU A 52 11.84 -4.93 -5.87
CA LEU A 52 12.58 -6.20 -5.84
C LEU A 52 12.46 -6.96 -7.16
N GLY A 53 11.26 -7.00 -7.75
CA GLY A 53 11.02 -7.62 -9.06
C GLY A 53 11.79 -6.90 -10.17
N GLY A 54 11.74 -5.57 -10.19
CA GLY A 54 12.49 -4.76 -11.15
C GLY A 54 14.00 -4.98 -11.06
N ILE A 55 14.55 -4.98 -9.85
CA ILE A 55 15.97 -5.31 -9.61
C ILE A 55 16.29 -6.72 -10.12
N GLY A 56 15.43 -7.71 -9.82
CA GLY A 56 15.61 -9.08 -10.29
C GLY A 56 15.67 -9.20 -11.82
N VAL A 57 14.78 -8.50 -12.53
CA VAL A 57 14.78 -8.47 -14.00
C VAL A 57 16.06 -7.84 -14.55
N ILE A 58 16.48 -6.70 -13.98
CA ILE A 58 17.72 -6.01 -14.41
C ILE A 58 18.93 -6.93 -14.21
N LEU A 59 19.03 -7.58 -13.06
CA LEU A 59 20.13 -8.51 -12.76
C LEU A 59 20.11 -9.72 -13.68
N TYR A 60 18.95 -10.29 -13.97
CA TYR A 60 18.80 -11.42 -14.90
C TYR A 60 19.27 -11.05 -16.31
N GLN A 61 18.84 -9.90 -16.83
CA GLN A 61 19.24 -9.42 -18.16
C GLN A 61 20.74 -9.14 -18.26
N ASN A 62 21.38 -8.66 -17.19
CA ASN A 62 22.82 -8.43 -17.17
C ASN A 62 23.64 -9.73 -17.12
N ARG A 63 23.07 -10.82 -16.60
CA ARG A 63 23.70 -12.15 -16.58
C ARG A 63 23.64 -12.84 -17.94
N ASP A 64 22.55 -12.67 -18.68
CA ASP A 64 22.37 -13.30 -19.99
C ASP A 64 23.20 -12.65 -21.11
N LYS A 65 23.61 -11.38 -20.92
CA LYS A 65 24.45 -10.63 -21.85
C LYS A 65 25.96 -10.83 -21.67
N SER A 66 26.39 -11.61 -20.68
CA SER A 66 27.82 -11.84 -20.34
C SER A 66 28.23 -13.27 -20.63
#